data_AF-A0A397GZQ1-F1
#
_entry.id   AF-A0A397GZQ1-F1
#
_cell.length_a   1.000
_cell.length_b   1.000
_cell.length_c   1.000
_cell.angle_alpha   90.00
_cell.angle_beta   90.00
_cell.angle_gamma   90.00
#
_symmetry.space_group_name_H-M   'P 1'
#
loop_
_entity.id
_entity.type
_entity.pdbx_description
1 polymer ?
#
loop_
_entity_poly.entity_id
_entity_poly.type
_entity_poly.pdbx_seq_one_letter_code
_entity_poly.pdbx_strand_id
1 'polypeptide(L)'
;MLHVLEELKRNTVAFERAVEYTGPGLKYLSCDARFAISNMATEFGDIAGAFEGDEITAAFRADPDAVYAETHIIDLSKVEHQGKKLDGVFSGACTTAEDLILAALVLEQGLKKGYRPSIGGKRRVTPGSLPIIAKLHRLGLVKFYEQAGFEIRTPGCSYEGEIWLSAIENLASTATVAASSIEMKIKDPRELLDLIDPEKYKEFLEQWFDQADPNNPSFLGSYLPPLPPSFTGSINYWKGAGVRR
;
A
#
# COMPACT_ATOMS: atom_id res chain seq x y z
N MET A 1 -2.08 11.06 2.20
CA MET A 1 -0.79 11.24 2.87
C MET A 1 0.11 12.27 2.18
N LEU A 2 0.37 12.16 0.87
CA LEU A 2 1.16 13.15 0.12
C LEU A 2 0.76 14.62 0.38
N HIS A 3 -0.54 14.91 0.39
CA HIS A 3 -1.05 16.24 0.73
C HIS A 3 -0.67 16.69 2.15
N VAL A 4 -0.72 15.77 3.12
CA VAL A 4 -0.32 16.05 4.51
C VAL A 4 1.17 16.37 4.59
N LEU A 5 2.01 15.64 3.84
CA LEU A 5 3.44 15.95 3.73
C LEU A 5 3.70 17.30 3.04
N GLU A 6 2.88 17.70 2.08
CA GLU A 6 2.99 19.01 1.41
C GLU A 6 2.61 20.16 2.36
N GLU A 7 1.51 20.01 3.11
CA GLU A 7 1.03 21.01 4.05
C GLU A 7 1.89 21.13 5.30
N LEU A 8 2.16 19.99 5.95
CA LEU A 8 2.87 19.97 7.24
C LEU A 8 4.38 19.97 7.08
N LYS A 9 4.89 19.48 5.93
CA LYS A 9 6.32 19.22 5.68
C LYS A 9 6.91 18.35 6.79
N ARG A 10 8.23 18.17 6.77
CA ARG A 10 8.91 17.60 7.94
C ARG A 10 8.78 18.59 9.09
N ASN A 11 7.95 18.25 10.07
CA ASN A 11 7.67 19.14 11.20
C ASN A 11 8.25 18.57 12.49
N THR A 12 8.68 19.46 13.39
CA THR A 12 9.25 19.06 14.69
C THR A 12 8.18 18.64 15.70
N VAL A 13 6.90 18.80 15.34
CA VAL A 13 5.76 18.48 16.19
C VAL A 13 5.56 16.96 16.23
N ALA A 14 5.63 16.28 15.09
CA ALA A 14 5.56 14.83 14.99
C ALA A 14 6.81 14.15 15.57
N PHE A 15 7.95 14.85 15.62
CA PHE A 15 9.21 14.29 16.13
C PHE A 15 9.05 13.69 17.53
N GLU A 16 9.42 12.41 17.68
CA GLU A 16 9.31 11.62 18.91
C GLU A 16 7.87 11.45 19.44
N ARG A 17 6.85 11.65 18.59
CA ARG A 17 5.43 11.51 18.96
C ARG A 17 4.69 10.57 18.02
N ALA A 18 3.67 9.91 18.54
CA ALA A 18 2.73 9.16 17.73
C ALA A 18 1.72 10.12 17.09
N VAL A 19 1.31 9.82 15.87
CA VAL A 19 0.27 10.56 15.15
C VAL A 19 -1.00 9.73 15.15
N GLU A 20 -2.08 10.30 15.65
CA GLU A 20 -3.41 9.70 15.57
C GLU A 20 -4.24 10.38 14.47
N TYR A 21 -4.81 9.57 13.59
CA TYR A 21 -5.74 10.00 12.56
C TYR A 21 -7.16 9.73 13.04
N THR A 22 -8.00 10.76 13.11
CA THR A 22 -9.39 10.70 13.62
C THR A 22 -10.36 11.42 12.68
N GLY A 23 -11.66 11.26 12.92
CA GLY A 23 -12.71 12.08 12.31
C GLY A 23 -13.51 11.44 11.18
N PRO A 24 -14.53 12.14 10.65
CA PRO A 24 -15.55 11.55 9.78
C PRO A 24 -15.03 11.16 8.38
N GLY A 25 -13.87 11.68 7.98
CA GLY A 25 -13.22 11.33 6.72
C GLY A 25 -12.70 9.90 6.66
N LEU A 26 -12.43 9.29 7.83
CA LEU A 26 -11.84 7.94 7.90
C LEU A 26 -12.73 6.87 7.26
N LYS A 27 -14.05 7.04 7.26
CA LYS A 27 -15.00 6.11 6.63
C LYS A 27 -14.80 5.94 5.12
N TYR A 28 -14.08 6.85 4.48
CA TYR A 28 -13.75 6.79 3.06
C TYR A 28 -12.40 6.11 2.78
N LEU A 29 -11.67 5.68 3.82
CA LEU A 29 -10.38 5.01 3.71
C LEU A 29 -10.52 3.52 4.03
N SER A 30 -10.04 2.67 3.11
CA SER A 30 -9.91 1.23 3.35
C SER A 30 -8.82 0.93 4.39
N CYS A 31 -8.81 -0.29 4.93
CA CYS A 31 -7.77 -0.74 5.86
C CYS A 31 -6.36 -0.57 5.25
N ASP A 32 -6.18 -0.95 3.98
CA ASP A 32 -4.90 -0.79 3.28
C ASP A 32 -4.49 0.67 3.11
N ALA A 33 -5.46 1.56 2.81
CA ALA A 33 -5.18 2.98 2.74
C ALA A 33 -4.73 3.56 4.09
N ARG A 34 -5.26 3.04 5.20
CA ARG A 34 -4.83 3.40 6.55
C ARG A 34 -3.44 2.88 6.85
N PHE A 35 -3.15 1.61 6.58
CA PHE A 35 -1.79 1.07 6.68
C PHE A 35 -0.79 1.87 5.85
N ALA A 36 -1.17 2.24 4.64
CA ALA A 36 -0.36 3.07 3.75
C ALA A 36 -0.03 4.43 4.37
N ILE A 37 -1.04 5.14 4.89
CA ILE A 37 -0.87 6.43 5.56
C ILE A 37 -0.03 6.29 6.83
N SER A 38 -0.27 5.26 7.65
CA SER A 38 0.48 5.01 8.90
C SER A 38 1.96 4.69 8.63
N ASN A 39 2.26 3.87 7.62
CA ASN A 39 3.63 3.58 7.22
C ASN A 39 4.37 4.85 6.79
N MET A 40 3.65 5.76 6.13
CA MET A 40 4.18 7.02 5.62
C MET A 40 4.29 8.15 6.66
N ALA A 41 3.84 7.90 7.88
CA ALA A 41 3.83 8.94 8.90
C ALA A 41 5.26 9.29 9.36
N THR A 42 6.19 8.35 9.22
CA THR A 42 7.59 8.51 9.64
C THR A 42 8.33 9.57 8.83
N GLU A 43 7.85 9.86 7.62
CA GLU A 43 8.44 10.76 6.64
C GLU A 43 8.35 12.23 7.07
N PHE A 44 7.39 12.57 7.93
CA PHE A 44 7.35 13.88 8.60
C PHE A 44 7.83 13.85 10.06
N GLY A 45 8.31 12.70 10.53
CA GLY A 45 9.11 12.56 11.75
C GLY A 45 8.45 11.83 12.91
N ASP A 46 7.29 11.20 12.70
CA ASP A 46 6.60 10.49 13.78
C ASP A 46 7.31 9.18 14.22
N ILE A 47 6.89 8.63 15.37
CA ILE A 47 7.34 7.30 15.83
C ILE A 47 6.35 6.19 15.51
N ALA A 48 5.09 6.53 15.26
CA ALA A 48 4.00 5.60 14.96
C ALA A 48 2.74 6.35 14.51
N GLY A 49 2.17 5.92 13.38
CA GLY A 49 0.87 6.39 12.91
C GLY A 49 -0.25 5.40 13.28
N ALA A 50 -1.32 5.88 13.92
CA ALA A 50 -2.48 5.07 14.32
C ALA A 50 -3.79 5.71 13.84
N PHE A 51 -4.79 4.88 13.52
CA PHE A 51 -6.13 5.32 13.16
C PHE A 51 -7.12 5.00 14.26
N GLU A 52 -8.10 5.88 14.46
CA GLU A 52 -9.25 5.59 15.30
C GLU A 52 -9.99 4.33 14.80
N GLY A 53 -10.33 3.46 15.74
CA GLY A 53 -11.05 2.21 15.52
C GLY A 53 -12.50 2.44 15.11
N ASP A 54 -12.93 1.75 14.06
CA ASP A 54 -14.30 1.78 13.55
C ASP A 54 -14.80 0.36 13.18
N GLU A 55 -15.86 0.26 12.39
CA GLU A 55 -16.44 -1.04 12.00
C GLU A 55 -15.48 -1.90 11.16
N ILE A 56 -14.42 -1.30 10.58
CA ILE A 56 -13.45 -1.98 9.72
C ILE A 56 -12.24 -2.49 10.52
N THR A 57 -11.89 -1.85 11.64
CA THR A 57 -10.70 -2.16 12.45
C THR A 57 -11.05 -2.55 13.89
N ALA A 58 -10.12 -3.16 14.64
CA ALA A 58 -10.33 -3.40 16.06
C ALA A 58 -10.56 -2.08 16.81
N ALA A 59 -11.44 -2.08 17.83
CA ALA A 59 -11.92 -0.89 18.54
C ALA A 59 -10.84 -0.23 19.43
N PHE A 60 -9.76 0.26 18.84
CA PHE A 60 -8.83 1.16 19.51
C PHE A 60 -9.35 2.60 19.38
N ARG A 61 -9.76 3.20 20.50
CA ARG A 61 -10.13 4.63 20.54
C ARG A 61 -9.43 5.29 21.70
N ALA A 62 -8.93 6.50 21.49
CA ALA A 62 -8.41 7.32 22.58
C ALA A 62 -9.52 7.61 23.61
N ASP A 63 -9.11 7.86 24.85
CA ASP A 63 -10.02 8.31 25.90
C ASP A 63 -10.62 9.68 25.52
N PRO A 64 -11.89 9.98 25.86
CA PRO A 64 -12.54 11.23 25.47
C PRO A 64 -11.86 12.50 25.99
N ASP A 65 -11.04 12.40 27.02
CA ASP A 65 -10.26 13.48 27.63
C ASP A 65 -8.77 13.46 27.23
N ALA A 66 -8.40 12.70 26.20
CA ALA A 66 -7.06 12.70 25.65
C ALA A 66 -6.62 14.11 25.21
N VAL A 67 -5.41 14.50 25.61
CA VAL A 67 -4.82 15.80 25.30
C VAL A 67 -3.77 15.63 24.20
N TYR A 68 -4.01 16.26 23.05
CA TYR A 68 -3.08 16.26 21.92
C TYR A 68 -2.12 17.44 22.01
N ALA A 69 -0.85 17.20 21.68
CA ALA A 69 0.16 18.26 21.63
C ALA A 69 -0.17 19.32 20.57
N GLU A 70 -0.74 18.89 19.45
CA GLU A 70 -1.24 19.75 18.38
C GLU A 70 -2.33 19.02 17.59
N THR A 71 -3.19 19.76 16.88
CA THR A 71 -4.24 19.20 16.04
C THR A 71 -4.28 19.93 14.71
N HIS A 72 -4.18 19.19 13.62
CA HIS A 72 -4.32 19.72 12.26
C HIS A 72 -5.58 19.15 11.61
N ILE A 73 -6.37 20.02 10.99
CA ILE A 73 -7.55 19.63 10.24
C ILE A 73 -7.19 19.53 8.77
N ILE A 74 -7.25 18.31 8.23
CA ILE A 74 -7.02 18.04 6.81
C ILE A 74 -8.37 18.03 6.08
N ASP A 75 -8.57 19.01 5.20
CA ASP A 75 -9.78 19.12 4.40
C ASP A 75 -9.70 18.19 3.18
N LEU A 76 -10.29 17.00 3.31
CA LEU A 76 -10.28 15.99 2.24
C LEU A 76 -10.90 16.49 0.92
N SER A 77 -11.74 17.53 0.96
CA SER A 77 -12.32 18.10 -0.27
C SER A 77 -11.30 18.86 -1.12
N LYS A 78 -10.17 19.27 -0.53
CA LYS A 78 -9.09 20.01 -1.20
C LYS A 78 -7.93 19.11 -1.64
N VAL A 79 -8.00 17.81 -1.35
CA VAL A 79 -6.99 16.85 -1.75
C VAL A 79 -7.16 16.52 -3.23
N GLU A 80 -6.58 17.35 -4.11
CA GLU A 80 -6.62 17.13 -5.56
C GLU A 80 -5.20 17.05 -6.11
N HIS A 81 -4.83 15.89 -6.66
CA HIS A 81 -3.52 15.66 -7.28
C HIS A 81 -3.64 15.21 -8.74
N GLN A 82 -4.85 15.21 -9.31
CA GLN A 82 -5.09 14.74 -10.66
C GLN A 82 -4.33 15.57 -11.70
N GLY A 83 -3.84 14.92 -12.74
CA GLY A 83 -3.23 15.58 -13.90
C GLY A 83 -1.77 16.02 -13.74
N LYS A 84 -1.15 15.91 -12.55
CA LYS A 84 0.31 16.10 -12.42
C LYS A 84 1.04 15.09 -13.29
N LYS A 85 1.99 15.57 -14.11
CA LYS A 85 2.84 14.72 -14.98
C LYS A 85 3.84 13.94 -14.13
N LEU A 86 4.13 12.71 -14.55
CA LEU A 86 5.03 11.79 -13.87
C LEU A 86 6.19 11.40 -14.81
N ASP A 87 7.40 11.32 -14.27
CA ASP A 87 8.58 10.82 -14.99
C ASP A 87 8.69 9.29 -14.90
N GLY A 88 8.22 8.72 -13.78
CA GLY A 88 8.24 7.28 -13.53
C GLY A 88 7.06 6.82 -12.67
N VAL A 89 6.67 5.56 -12.86
CA VAL A 89 5.76 4.83 -11.98
C VAL A 89 6.40 3.50 -11.56
N PHE A 90 6.17 3.14 -10.31
CA PHE A 90 6.76 1.98 -9.70
C PHE A 90 5.74 1.22 -8.83
N SER A 91 5.67 -0.11 -8.99
CA SER A 91 4.83 -0.99 -8.17
C SER A 91 5.67 -2.12 -7.57
N GLY A 92 5.93 -2.19 -6.26
CA GLY A 92 6.75 -3.27 -5.69
C GLY A 92 7.25 -3.10 -4.24
N ALA A 93 8.21 -3.96 -3.86
CA ALA A 93 8.93 -4.13 -2.58
C ALA A 93 8.10 -4.47 -1.31
N CYS A 94 6.91 -3.88 -1.12
CA CYS A 94 6.00 -4.18 0.00
C CYS A 94 4.58 -4.53 -0.44
N THR A 95 4.40 -4.82 -1.74
CA THR A 95 3.11 -5.03 -2.38
C THR A 95 2.58 -6.45 -2.13
N THR A 96 1.30 -6.56 -1.75
CA THR A 96 0.65 -7.85 -1.50
C THR A 96 0.29 -8.57 -2.81
N ALA A 97 -0.13 -9.83 -2.70
CA ALA A 97 -0.71 -10.56 -3.83
C ALA A 97 -1.96 -9.87 -4.39
N GLU A 98 -2.82 -9.41 -3.49
CA GLU A 98 -4.09 -8.74 -3.78
C GLU A 98 -3.86 -7.47 -4.60
N ASP A 99 -2.85 -6.69 -4.22
CA ASP A 99 -2.40 -5.50 -4.93
C ASP A 99 -1.96 -5.79 -6.37
N LEU A 100 -1.10 -6.81 -6.56
CA LEU A 100 -0.57 -7.16 -7.88
C LEU A 100 -1.67 -7.66 -8.82
N ILE A 101 -2.63 -8.42 -8.29
CA ILE A 101 -3.79 -8.87 -9.06
C ILE A 101 -4.68 -7.67 -9.40
N LEU A 102 -4.98 -6.80 -8.42
CA LEU A 102 -5.83 -5.65 -8.64
C LEU A 102 -5.23 -4.68 -9.67
N ALA A 103 -3.93 -4.38 -9.59
CA ALA A 103 -3.27 -3.56 -10.61
C ALA A 103 -3.36 -4.18 -12.00
N ALA A 104 -3.11 -5.48 -12.14
CA ALA A 104 -3.23 -6.15 -13.44
C ALA A 104 -4.64 -6.01 -14.04
N LEU A 105 -5.69 -6.11 -13.21
CA LEU A 105 -7.08 -5.92 -13.64
C LEU A 105 -7.39 -4.46 -13.98
N VAL A 106 -6.87 -3.48 -13.23
CA VAL A 106 -6.98 -2.06 -13.59
C VAL A 106 -6.33 -1.78 -14.94
N LEU A 107 -5.14 -2.33 -15.19
CA LEU A 107 -4.45 -2.21 -16.48
C LEU A 107 -5.26 -2.86 -17.60
N GLU A 108 -5.81 -4.06 -17.37
CA GLU A 108 -6.70 -4.73 -18.32
C GLU A 108 -7.88 -3.83 -18.72
N GLN A 109 -8.56 -3.22 -17.74
CA GLN A 109 -9.70 -2.34 -18.02
C GLN A 109 -9.29 -1.09 -18.81
N GLY A 110 -8.15 -0.47 -18.44
CA GLY A 110 -7.61 0.66 -19.18
C GLY A 110 -7.30 0.31 -20.65
N LEU A 111 -6.67 -0.84 -20.87
CA LEU A 111 -6.33 -1.34 -22.21
C LEU A 111 -7.58 -1.66 -23.05
N LYS A 112 -8.61 -2.26 -22.43
CA LYS A 112 -9.93 -2.54 -23.06
C LYS A 112 -10.67 -1.26 -23.44
N LYS A 113 -10.56 -0.20 -22.64
CA LYS A 113 -11.08 1.13 -22.97
C LYS A 113 -10.34 1.82 -24.12
N GLY A 114 -9.28 1.20 -24.63
CA GLY A 114 -8.48 1.75 -25.72
C GLY A 114 -7.36 2.67 -25.25
N TYR A 115 -7.10 2.79 -23.94
CA TYR A 115 -5.93 3.50 -23.47
C TYR A 115 -4.66 2.80 -23.93
N ARG A 116 -3.63 3.59 -24.21
CA ARG A 116 -2.33 3.12 -24.70
C ARG A 116 -1.22 3.79 -23.91
N PRO A 117 -0.13 3.07 -23.60
CA PRO A 117 0.98 3.64 -22.87
C PRO A 117 1.56 4.83 -23.62
N SER A 118 1.76 5.94 -22.91
CA SER A 118 2.39 7.15 -23.46
C SER A 118 3.81 6.88 -23.95
N ILE A 119 4.22 7.60 -24.99
CA ILE A 119 5.61 7.60 -25.47
C ILE A 119 6.45 8.33 -24.42
N GLY A 120 7.23 7.57 -23.65
CA GLY A 120 8.03 8.08 -22.53
C GLY A 120 7.45 7.73 -21.16
N GLY A 121 8.27 7.96 -20.13
CA GLY A 121 8.01 7.58 -18.75
C GLY A 121 8.40 6.14 -18.44
N LYS A 122 9.07 5.93 -17.30
CA LYS A 122 9.51 4.59 -16.86
C LYS A 122 8.40 3.90 -16.09
N ARG A 123 8.12 2.64 -16.42
CA ARG A 123 7.11 1.83 -15.75
C ARG A 123 7.77 0.56 -15.26
N ARG A 124 7.74 0.33 -13.96
CA ARG A 124 8.42 -0.81 -13.34
C ARG A 124 7.52 -1.49 -12.34
N VAL A 125 7.55 -2.80 -12.36
CA VAL A 125 6.93 -3.62 -11.33
C VAL A 125 7.96 -4.60 -10.78
N THR A 126 8.12 -4.62 -9.46
CA THR A 126 9.08 -5.46 -8.76
C THR A 126 8.36 -6.26 -7.69
N PRO A 127 7.85 -7.46 -8.04
CA PRO A 127 7.22 -8.32 -7.06
C PRO A 127 8.23 -8.78 -5.99
N GLY A 128 7.74 -9.08 -4.78
CA GLY A 128 8.60 -9.34 -3.62
C GLY A 128 9.47 -10.60 -3.70
N SER A 129 9.19 -11.52 -4.63
CA SER A 129 9.98 -12.75 -4.81
C SER A 129 9.82 -13.34 -6.22
N LEU A 130 10.77 -14.18 -6.64
CA LEU A 130 10.70 -14.90 -7.92
C LEU A 130 9.47 -15.84 -8.05
N PRO A 131 9.04 -16.57 -6.99
CA PRO A 131 7.80 -17.34 -7.03
C PRO A 131 6.56 -16.51 -7.35
N ILE A 132 6.47 -15.27 -6.84
CA ILE A 132 5.36 -14.36 -7.13
C ILE A 132 5.33 -14.00 -8.62
N ILE A 133 6.49 -13.71 -9.22
CA ILE A 133 6.60 -13.45 -10.67
C ILE A 133 6.11 -14.67 -11.46
N ALA A 134 6.59 -15.87 -11.13
CA ALA A 134 6.19 -17.11 -11.78
C ALA A 134 4.67 -17.34 -11.70
N LYS A 135 4.07 -17.04 -10.55
CA LYS A 135 2.62 -17.18 -10.35
C LYS A 135 1.81 -16.18 -11.18
N LEU A 136 2.24 -14.91 -11.25
CA LEU A 136 1.63 -13.92 -12.14
C LEU A 136 1.67 -14.36 -13.61
N HIS A 137 2.76 -14.99 -14.05
CA HIS A 137 2.86 -15.55 -15.40
C HIS A 137 1.85 -16.67 -15.63
N ARG A 138 1.71 -17.61 -14.69
CA ARG A 138 0.75 -18.73 -14.79
C ARG A 138 -0.70 -18.25 -14.85
N LEU A 139 -1.04 -17.26 -14.03
CA LEU A 139 -2.37 -16.62 -14.06
C LEU A 139 -2.59 -15.74 -15.30
N GLY A 140 -1.55 -15.56 -16.14
CA GLY A 140 -1.63 -14.75 -17.34
C GLY A 140 -1.83 -13.26 -17.04
N LEU A 141 -1.44 -12.79 -15.87
CA LEU A 141 -1.60 -11.39 -15.43
C LEU A 141 -0.42 -10.52 -15.88
N VAL A 142 0.78 -11.10 -16.05
CA VAL A 142 1.97 -10.36 -16.53
C VAL A 142 1.75 -9.66 -17.85
N LYS A 143 0.97 -10.27 -18.77
CA LYS A 143 0.70 -9.69 -20.09
C LYS A 143 0.08 -8.28 -20.01
N PHE A 144 -0.69 -7.97 -18.97
CA PHE A 144 -1.32 -6.65 -18.82
C PHE A 144 -0.32 -5.59 -18.39
N TYR A 145 0.64 -5.97 -17.53
CA TYR A 145 1.79 -5.13 -17.21
C TYR A 145 2.64 -4.84 -18.46
N GLU A 146 2.99 -5.87 -19.21
CA GLU A 146 3.79 -5.73 -20.44
C GLU A 146 3.08 -4.87 -21.51
N GLN A 147 1.77 -5.10 -21.73
CA GLN A 147 0.97 -4.30 -22.66
C GLN A 147 0.83 -2.85 -22.23
N ALA A 148 0.85 -2.58 -20.92
CA ALA A 148 0.90 -1.23 -20.37
C ALA A 148 2.33 -0.64 -20.36
N GLY A 149 3.33 -1.37 -20.86
CA GLY A 149 4.71 -0.90 -20.99
C GLY A 149 5.55 -1.04 -19.71
N PHE A 150 5.13 -1.85 -18.74
CA PHE A 150 5.92 -2.14 -17.56
C PHE A 150 7.08 -3.09 -17.86
N GLU A 151 8.22 -2.79 -17.27
CA GLU A 151 9.33 -3.72 -17.12
C GLU A 151 9.13 -4.53 -15.83
N ILE A 152 9.01 -5.85 -15.95
CA ILE A 152 9.01 -6.76 -14.80
C ILE A 152 10.46 -6.91 -14.31
N ARG A 153 10.74 -6.47 -13.09
CA ARG A 153 12.10 -6.50 -12.51
C ARG A 153 12.24 -7.66 -11.52
N THR A 154 13.48 -8.08 -11.31
CA THR A 154 13.84 -8.98 -10.21
C THR A 154 13.60 -8.30 -8.86
N PRO A 155 13.23 -9.05 -7.81
CA PRO A 155 12.96 -8.50 -6.47
C PRO A 155 14.08 -7.58 -5.95
N GLY A 156 13.72 -6.40 -5.43
CA GLY A 156 14.64 -5.39 -4.90
C GLY A 156 13.94 -4.09 -4.46
N CYS A 157 14.59 -3.28 -3.61
CA CYS A 157 13.93 -2.22 -2.83
C CYS A 157 14.45 -0.77 -3.04
N SER A 158 15.11 -0.39 -4.14
CA SER A 158 15.60 1.00 -4.26
C SER A 158 15.73 1.52 -5.71
N TYR A 159 15.36 2.79 -5.91
CA TYR A 159 15.62 3.59 -7.11
C TYR A 159 15.85 5.07 -6.73
N GLU A 160 16.94 5.68 -7.19
CA GLU A 160 17.30 7.08 -6.90
C GLU A 160 17.13 7.99 -8.13
N GLY A 161 16.81 9.28 -7.89
CA GLY A 161 17.09 10.38 -8.82
C GLY A 161 15.97 10.90 -9.74
N GLU A 162 14.70 10.49 -9.60
CA GLU A 162 13.59 10.94 -10.47
C GLU A 162 12.26 11.11 -9.68
N ILE A 163 11.25 11.78 -10.26
CA ILE A 163 9.91 11.89 -9.66
C ILE A 163 9.12 10.60 -9.96
N TRP A 164 9.05 9.72 -8.98
CA TRP A 164 8.34 8.45 -9.06
C TRP A 164 7.00 8.50 -8.32
N LEU A 165 5.94 8.03 -8.97
CA LEU A 165 4.77 7.55 -8.25
C LEU A 165 5.00 6.08 -7.87
N SER A 166 5.24 5.82 -6.60
CA SER A 166 5.64 4.49 -6.11
C SER A 166 4.60 3.90 -5.16
N ALA A 167 4.35 2.60 -5.27
CA ALA A 167 3.71 1.82 -4.21
C ALA A 167 4.69 1.38 -3.10
N ILE A 168 6.02 1.49 -3.32
CA ILE A 168 7.01 1.43 -2.23
C ILE A 168 6.81 2.67 -1.38
N GLU A 169 6.82 2.50 -0.06
CA GLU A 169 6.56 3.58 0.90
C GLU A 169 5.19 4.23 0.70
N ASN A 170 4.23 3.52 0.10
CA ASN A 170 2.80 3.83 0.20
C ASN A 170 2.35 5.23 -0.31
N LEU A 171 3.12 5.87 -1.18
CA LEU A 171 2.81 7.20 -1.74
C LEU A 171 1.45 7.21 -2.49
N ALA A 172 1.05 6.10 -3.09
CA ALA A 172 -0.26 5.88 -3.70
C ALA A 172 -0.66 4.40 -3.71
N SER A 173 -1.96 4.11 -3.82
CA SER A 173 -2.43 2.72 -3.96
C SER A 173 -1.98 2.10 -5.28
N THR A 174 -1.78 0.78 -5.29
CA THR A 174 -1.38 0.01 -6.48
C THR A 174 -2.34 0.21 -7.66
N ALA A 175 -3.65 0.38 -7.38
CA ALA A 175 -4.64 0.75 -8.37
C ALA A 175 -4.42 2.15 -8.97
N THR A 176 -4.06 3.14 -8.14
CA THR A 176 -3.74 4.51 -8.60
C THR A 176 -2.47 4.51 -9.45
N VAL A 177 -1.45 3.77 -9.04
CA VAL A 177 -0.21 3.58 -9.81
C VAL A 177 -0.53 2.97 -11.18
N ALA A 178 -1.33 1.90 -11.21
CA ALA A 178 -1.77 1.25 -12.44
C ALA A 178 -2.55 2.21 -13.37
N ALA A 179 -3.56 2.92 -12.84
CA ALA A 179 -4.34 3.87 -13.64
C ALA A 179 -3.48 5.03 -14.18
N SER A 180 -2.56 5.53 -13.37
CA SER A 180 -1.67 6.66 -13.71
C SER A 180 -0.55 6.27 -14.68
N SER A 181 -0.17 4.98 -14.70
CA SER A 181 0.94 4.46 -15.51
C SER A 181 0.72 4.59 -17.01
N ILE A 182 -0.53 4.46 -17.47
CA ILE A 182 -0.79 4.38 -18.91
C ILE A 182 -0.45 5.72 -19.56
N GLU A 183 -0.91 6.83 -19.00
CA GLU A 183 -0.71 8.17 -19.57
C GLU A 183 0.41 8.97 -18.88
N MET A 184 1.08 8.40 -17.87
CA MET A 184 2.11 9.06 -17.03
C MET A 184 1.61 10.38 -16.41
N LYS A 185 0.38 10.33 -15.90
CA LYS A 185 -0.26 11.42 -15.17
C LYS A 185 -1.05 10.84 -14.02
N ILE A 186 -1.06 11.53 -12.87
CA ILE A 186 -1.87 11.10 -11.74
C ILE A 186 -3.34 11.04 -12.16
N LYS A 187 -3.94 9.85 -12.04
CA LYS A 187 -5.31 9.56 -12.45
C LYS A 187 -6.03 8.81 -11.35
N ASP A 188 -7.29 9.17 -11.12
CA ASP A 188 -8.15 8.46 -10.21
C ASP A 188 -8.50 7.07 -10.78
N PRO A 189 -8.28 5.98 -10.02
CA PRO A 189 -8.54 4.64 -10.53
C PRO A 189 -10.03 4.25 -10.51
N ARG A 190 -10.93 5.01 -9.87
CA ARG A 190 -12.34 4.63 -9.65
C ARG A 190 -13.06 4.19 -10.92
N GLU A 191 -12.91 4.95 -12.00
CA GLU A 191 -13.53 4.66 -13.29
C GLU A 191 -13.09 3.30 -13.89
N LEU A 192 -11.89 2.83 -13.55
CA LEU A 192 -11.37 1.53 -13.97
C LEU A 192 -11.73 0.43 -12.97
N LEU A 193 -11.72 0.75 -11.68
CA LEU A 193 -12.10 -0.16 -10.60
C LEU A 193 -13.56 -0.60 -10.71
N ASP A 194 -14.48 0.33 -11.02
CA ASP A 194 -15.91 0.07 -11.18
C ASP A 194 -16.21 -0.89 -12.35
N LEU A 195 -15.25 -1.11 -13.25
CA LEU A 195 -15.36 -2.03 -14.39
C LEU A 195 -14.77 -3.41 -14.11
N ILE A 196 -14.14 -3.61 -12.95
CA ILE A 196 -13.58 -4.91 -12.56
C ILE A 196 -14.72 -5.78 -12.08
N ASP A 197 -14.87 -6.94 -12.73
CA ASP A 197 -15.79 -7.97 -12.28
C ASP A 197 -15.33 -8.55 -10.92
N PRO A 198 -16.12 -8.40 -9.85
CA PRO A 198 -15.75 -8.88 -8.51
C PRO A 198 -15.52 -10.40 -8.46
N GLU A 199 -16.28 -11.19 -9.23
CA GLU A 199 -16.14 -12.65 -9.23
C GLU A 199 -14.83 -13.05 -9.89
N LYS A 200 -14.47 -12.39 -11.00
CA LYS A 200 -13.17 -12.59 -11.64
C LYS A 200 -12.01 -12.24 -10.71
N TYR A 201 -12.11 -11.15 -9.95
CA TYR A 201 -11.09 -10.78 -8.96
C TYR A 201 -10.95 -11.87 -7.89
N LYS A 202 -12.07 -12.36 -7.36
CA LYS A 202 -12.12 -13.43 -6.38
C LYS A 202 -11.54 -14.75 -6.91
N GLU A 203 -11.85 -15.14 -8.14
CA GLU A 203 -11.29 -16.34 -8.79
C GLU A 203 -9.75 -16.27 -8.88
N PHE A 204 -9.19 -15.10 -9.18
CA PHE A 204 -7.73 -14.93 -9.17
C PHE A 204 -7.13 -15.05 -7.78
N LEU A 205 -7.80 -14.52 -6.75
CA LEU A 205 -7.36 -14.69 -5.36
C LEU A 205 -7.41 -16.14 -4.92
N GLU A 206 -8.47 -16.88 -5.26
CA GLU A 206 -8.57 -18.31 -4.94
C GLU A 206 -7.46 -19.11 -5.60
N GLN A 207 -7.19 -18.89 -6.89
CA GLN A 207 -6.04 -19.50 -7.58
C GLN A 207 -4.70 -19.04 -7.00
N TRP A 208 -4.63 -17.83 -6.47
CA TRP A 208 -3.43 -17.32 -5.80
C TRP A 208 -3.14 -18.03 -4.49
N PHE A 209 -4.17 -18.36 -3.71
CA PHE A 209 -4.00 -19.00 -2.41
C PHE A 209 -4.12 -20.52 -2.44
N ASP A 210 -4.41 -21.11 -3.61
CA ASP A 210 -4.45 -22.56 -3.78
C ASP A 210 -3.18 -23.23 -3.22
N GLN A 211 -3.37 -24.01 -2.15
CA GLN A 211 -2.30 -24.70 -1.42
C GLN A 211 -1.81 -25.96 -2.15
N ALA A 212 -2.51 -26.41 -3.19
CA ALA A 212 -2.05 -27.49 -4.04
C ALA A 212 -0.94 -27.05 -5.03
N ASP A 213 -0.66 -25.74 -5.17
CA ASP A 213 0.45 -25.25 -5.99
C ASP A 213 1.80 -25.54 -5.29
N PRO A 214 2.66 -26.42 -5.85
CA PRO A 214 3.96 -26.75 -5.25
C PRO A 214 4.94 -25.56 -5.22
N ASN A 215 4.58 -24.42 -5.81
CA ASN A 215 5.35 -23.16 -5.77
C ASN A 215 4.59 -22.04 -5.03
N ASN A 216 3.55 -22.37 -4.26
CA ASN A 216 2.91 -21.40 -3.39
C ASN A 216 3.99 -20.80 -2.46
N PRO A 217 4.15 -19.47 -2.39
CA PRO A 217 5.17 -18.84 -1.54
C PRO A 217 5.03 -19.20 -0.05
N SER A 218 3.90 -19.77 0.39
CA SER A 218 3.74 -20.38 1.73
C SER A 218 4.55 -21.68 1.93
N PHE A 219 5.13 -22.27 0.89
CA PHE A 219 5.90 -23.51 0.95
C PHE A 219 7.42 -23.32 1.16
N LEU A 220 7.90 -22.06 1.24
CA LEU A 220 9.27 -21.76 1.64
C LEU A 220 9.38 -21.69 3.17
N GLY A 221 9.33 -22.87 3.81
CA GLY A 221 9.98 -23.12 5.10
C GLY A 221 9.19 -22.82 6.37
N SER A 222 8.04 -23.47 6.59
CA SER A 222 7.56 -23.73 7.95
C SER A 222 8.35 -24.90 8.57
N TYR A 223 9.61 -24.67 8.95
CA TYR A 223 10.24 -25.48 9.99
C TYR A 223 9.95 -24.81 11.34
N LEU A 224 8.68 -24.89 11.77
CA LEU A 224 8.38 -24.69 13.19
C LEU A 224 8.80 -26.01 13.88
N PRO A 225 9.81 -26.01 14.77
CA PRO A 225 10.08 -27.19 15.58
C PRO A 225 8.80 -27.55 16.36
N PRO A 226 8.58 -28.84 16.67
CA PRO A 226 7.38 -29.26 17.39
C PRO A 226 7.24 -28.43 18.68
N LEU A 227 6.04 -27.88 18.89
CA LEU A 227 5.70 -27.08 20.06
C LEU A 227 6.05 -27.87 21.33
N PRO A 228 6.86 -27.31 22.26
CA PRO A 228 7.08 -27.95 23.54
C PRO A 228 5.75 -28.08 24.29
N PRO A 229 5.53 -29.16 25.06
CA PRO A 229 4.27 -29.38 25.74
C PRO A 229 4.09 -28.31 26.83
N SER A 230 3.14 -27.41 26.59
CA SER A 230 2.64 -26.32 27.44
C SER A 230 3.56 -25.12 27.65
N PHE A 231 3.07 -23.94 27.27
CA PHE A 231 3.51 -22.67 27.83
C PHE A 231 2.33 -21.69 27.92
N THR A 232 2.04 -21.19 29.12
CA THR A 232 1.18 -20.05 29.37
C THR A 232 2.01 -18.78 29.22
N GLY A 233 1.65 -17.92 28.26
CA GLY A 233 2.31 -16.64 28.03
C GLY A 233 1.53 -15.49 28.64
N SER A 234 2.16 -14.69 29.50
CA SER A 234 1.65 -13.39 29.95
C SER A 234 2.37 -12.27 29.20
N ILE A 235 1.62 -11.32 28.64
CA ILE A 235 2.13 -10.08 28.06
C ILE A 235 2.23 -9.05 29.20
N ASN A 236 3.44 -8.55 29.46
CA ASN A 236 3.68 -7.49 30.45
C ASN A 236 4.09 -6.21 29.72
N TYR A 237 3.46 -5.09 30.09
CA TYR A 237 3.79 -3.76 29.56
C TYR A 237 4.74 -3.04 30.50
N TRP A 238 5.85 -2.51 29.96
CA TRP A 238 6.79 -1.67 30.70
C TRP A 238 6.31 -0.21 30.71
N LYS A 239 6.19 0.37 31.90
CA LYS A 239 6.04 1.82 32.10
C LYS A 239 7.38 2.33 32.63
N GLY A 240 8.09 3.12 31.83
CA GLY A 240 9.35 3.73 32.27
C GLY A 240 9.12 4.64 33.50
N ALA A 241 9.93 4.44 34.55
CA ALA A 241 10.32 5.48 35.50
C ALA A 241 11.43 4.94 36.45
N GLY A 242 12.56 5.64 36.52
CA GLY A 242 13.49 5.51 37.65
C GLY A 242 14.97 5.59 37.28
N VAL A 243 15.48 6.81 37.06
CA VAL A 243 16.89 7.09 37.35
C VAL A 243 17.07 6.88 38.86
N ARG A 244 17.81 5.84 39.26
CA ARG A 244 18.36 5.80 40.62
C ARG A 244 19.56 6.74 40.66
N ARG A 245 19.61 7.55 41.72
CA ARG A 245 20.67 8.50 42.05
C ARG A 245 22.06 7.89 41.95
#